data_AF-A0A819Z7P2-F1
#
_entry.id   AF-A0A819Z7P2-F1
#
_cell.length_a   1.000
_cell.length_b   1.000
_cell.length_c   1.000
_cell.angle_alpha   90.00
_cell.angle_beta   90.00
_cell.angle_gamma   90.00
#
_symmetry.space_group_name_H-M   'P 1'
#
loop_
_entity.id
_entity.type
_entity.pdbx_description
1 polymer ?
#
loop_
_entity_poly.entity_id
_entity_poly.type
_entity_poly.pdbx_seq_one_letter_code
_entity_poly.pdbx_strand_id
1 'polypeptide(L)'
;MWNIFRDLKDLDKLPVPGLGVTCPDESNPFVLHCNVLINDGPYRGIMIHLILHIPEDYPLTGPAGNIAPGLEFDSRYHAHIHEDYSPGYTLSTALLQIVTFFADPDFSFNPSSESIANLRHMVEKFTCATCGHSYGNPNPAIVDYNEIKSDKQQTKEEIISKEEEELMKSERERLQFQRELVEKLTCGVTKQNVIEDKICLGYPLLITRDNRGRLWPEIVLELISYDAYVAEIQKSGEDKLDFYERLKFRSVTGADYNHWLPLYINVNHFMQGQTIIQNSISVIHNGTAQGSARYDFKPYMALSVLTTLMNKSAVRLFNGEMYESKQAIEAYCHFLHLLMHFIDIFPGLENRINRSVEMFITALHNRNKKVVPDIGEFLIQIALSTKYKFNDIKNYLYKEYFARQIFWIRKNSTIPNLLDITTKDLPEIFQAVKVSNHLLVFNLEMAETFIFPGVKEHLDRLHGYPPAIIVEKFQQRLKAIKAIDRYSVLMQAIRLNDKIKSPDDMIDLIRRSIHVSNQQGYTNIL
;
A
#
# COMPACT_ATOMS: atom_id res chain seq x y z
N MET A 1 -21.41 14.52 -10.09
CA MET A 1 -21.50 16.00 -9.96
C MET A 1 -20.78 16.55 -8.72
N TRP A 2 -21.17 16.20 -7.48
CA TRP A 2 -20.52 16.75 -6.25
C TRP A 2 -19.00 16.51 -6.17
N ASN A 3 -18.54 15.31 -6.56
CA ASN A 3 -17.11 14.97 -6.61
C ASN A 3 -16.31 15.90 -7.54
N ILE A 4 -16.90 16.34 -8.66
CA ILE A 4 -16.23 17.20 -9.65
C ILE A 4 -15.95 18.58 -9.04
N PHE A 5 -16.97 19.18 -8.40
CA PHE A 5 -16.81 20.48 -7.74
C PHE A 5 -15.82 20.43 -6.59
N ARG A 6 -15.72 19.29 -5.88
CA ARG A 6 -14.66 19.10 -4.88
C ARG A 6 -13.28 19.08 -5.55
N ASP A 7 -13.09 18.24 -6.57
CA ASP A 7 -11.80 18.13 -7.27
C ASP A 7 -11.34 19.50 -7.82
N LEU A 8 -12.26 20.32 -8.35
CA LEU A 8 -11.98 21.68 -8.80
C LEU A 8 -11.53 22.58 -7.63
N LYS A 9 -12.21 22.51 -6.48
CA LYS A 9 -11.81 23.27 -5.28
C LYS A 9 -10.44 22.83 -4.74
N ASP A 10 -10.12 21.54 -4.83
CA ASP A 10 -8.83 21.00 -4.42
C ASP A 10 -7.71 21.46 -5.36
N LEU A 11 -8.00 21.55 -6.67
CA LEU A 11 -7.11 22.15 -7.66
C LEU A 11 -6.88 23.65 -7.41
N ASP A 12 -7.90 24.41 -7.01
CA ASP A 12 -7.74 25.84 -6.69
C ASP A 12 -6.83 26.05 -5.46
N LYS A 13 -6.94 25.19 -4.46
CA LYS A 13 -6.12 25.26 -3.23
C LYS A 13 -4.70 24.76 -3.43
N LEU A 14 -4.55 23.68 -4.20
CA LEU A 14 -3.28 23.04 -4.48
C LEU A 14 -3.13 22.88 -6.01
N PRO A 15 -2.78 23.98 -6.71
CA PRO A 15 -2.73 23.98 -8.17
C PRO A 15 -1.59 23.13 -8.73
N VAL A 16 -1.89 22.39 -9.81
CA VAL A 16 -0.88 21.58 -10.51
C VAL A 16 0.02 22.51 -11.33
N PRO A 17 1.35 22.46 -11.15
CA PRO A 17 2.27 23.35 -11.86
C PRO A 17 2.22 23.14 -13.37
N GLY A 18 2.23 24.23 -14.13
CA GLY A 18 2.10 24.17 -15.58
C GLY A 18 0.69 23.79 -16.04
N LEU A 19 -0.30 23.82 -15.16
CA LEU A 19 -1.67 23.46 -15.50
C LEU A 19 -2.66 24.53 -15.04
N GLY A 20 -3.72 24.72 -15.82
CA GLY A 20 -4.89 25.52 -15.45
C GLY A 20 -6.15 24.75 -15.77
N VAL A 21 -7.17 24.78 -14.91
CA VAL A 21 -8.48 24.15 -15.13
C VAL A 21 -9.61 25.14 -14.91
N THR A 22 -10.63 25.11 -15.76
CA THR A 22 -11.87 25.85 -15.56
C THR A 22 -13.08 25.01 -15.95
N CYS A 23 -14.22 25.35 -15.38
CA CYS A 23 -15.53 24.88 -15.78
C CYS A 23 -16.21 26.05 -16.54
N PRO A 24 -16.20 26.08 -17.89
CA PRO A 24 -16.71 27.23 -18.64
C PRO A 24 -18.20 27.50 -18.42
N ASP A 25 -18.96 26.44 -18.14
CA ASP A 25 -20.39 26.49 -17.85
C ASP A 25 -20.66 25.74 -16.55
N GLU A 26 -20.92 26.46 -15.46
CA GLU A 26 -21.22 25.88 -14.15
C GLU A 26 -22.49 25.00 -14.16
N SER A 27 -23.40 25.20 -15.14
CA SER A 27 -24.57 24.36 -15.30
C SER A 27 -24.27 23.00 -15.94
N ASN A 28 -23.10 22.86 -16.57
CA ASN A 28 -22.60 21.61 -17.15
C ASN A 28 -21.18 21.29 -16.64
N PRO A 29 -21.05 20.83 -15.39
CA PRO A 29 -19.76 20.52 -14.78
C PRO A 29 -19.08 19.25 -15.35
N PHE A 30 -19.69 18.60 -16.34
CA PHE A 30 -19.12 17.41 -16.99
C PHE A 30 -18.16 17.75 -18.13
N VAL A 31 -17.98 19.04 -18.45
CA VAL A 31 -17.03 19.51 -19.47
C VAL A 31 -16.10 20.54 -18.85
N LEU A 32 -14.83 20.18 -18.73
CA LEU A 32 -13.78 21.04 -18.20
C LEU A 32 -12.83 21.44 -19.32
N HIS A 33 -12.32 22.67 -19.24
CA HIS A 33 -11.30 23.16 -20.14
C HIS A 33 -9.98 23.28 -19.38
N CYS A 34 -8.90 22.76 -19.95
CA CYS A 34 -7.60 22.72 -19.30
C CYS A 34 -6.53 23.32 -20.20
N ASN A 35 -5.58 24.04 -19.61
CA ASN A 35 -4.35 24.46 -20.27
C ASN A 35 -3.18 23.69 -19.66
N VAL A 36 -2.35 23.10 -20.51
CA VAL A 36 -1.16 22.34 -20.10
C VAL A 36 0.07 22.98 -20.73
N LEU A 37 0.89 23.64 -19.91
CA LEU A 37 2.22 24.11 -20.27
C LEU A 37 3.23 22.98 -20.09
N ILE A 38 3.85 22.57 -21.19
CA ILE A 38 4.86 21.52 -21.20
C ILE A 38 6.17 22.11 -20.67
N ASN A 39 6.65 21.60 -19.53
CA ASN A 39 7.82 22.17 -18.84
C ASN A 39 9.15 21.48 -19.20
N ASP A 40 9.11 20.32 -19.83
CA ASP A 40 10.29 19.51 -20.16
C ASP A 40 10.15 18.83 -21.53
N GLY A 41 11.23 18.23 -22.02
CA GLY A 41 11.26 17.49 -23.28
C GLY A 41 11.24 18.38 -24.54
N PRO A 42 11.04 17.80 -25.72
CA PRO A 42 11.16 18.52 -27.00
C PRO A 42 10.08 19.58 -27.22
N TYR A 43 8.95 19.46 -26.52
CA TYR A 43 7.83 20.42 -26.60
C TYR A 43 7.87 21.49 -25.49
N ARG A 44 8.97 21.60 -24.74
CA ARG A 44 9.11 22.58 -23.65
C ARG A 44 8.68 23.99 -24.06
N GLY A 45 7.81 24.62 -23.26
CA GLY A 45 7.26 25.95 -23.46
C GLY A 45 6.10 26.00 -24.46
N ILE A 46 5.60 24.86 -24.94
CA ILE A 46 4.37 24.76 -25.72
C ILE A 46 3.19 24.58 -24.76
N MET A 47 2.10 25.27 -25.03
CA MET A 47 0.87 25.22 -24.26
C MET A 47 -0.22 24.51 -25.05
N ILE A 48 -0.77 23.43 -24.50
CA ILE A 48 -1.84 22.64 -25.13
C ILE A 48 -3.15 22.95 -24.41
N HIS A 49 -4.18 23.28 -25.20
CA HIS A 49 -5.55 23.41 -24.70
C HIS A 49 -6.30 22.09 -24.86
N LEU A 50 -6.87 21.59 -23.77
CA LEU A 50 -7.59 20.33 -23.69
C LEU A 50 -9.02 20.55 -23.24
N ILE A 51 -9.90 19.67 -23.69
CA ILE A 51 -11.28 19.55 -23.21
C ILE A 51 -11.41 18.18 -22.54
N LEU A 52 -11.69 18.18 -21.25
CA LEU A 52 -11.97 16.98 -20.48
C LEU A 52 -13.48 16.76 -20.37
N HIS A 53 -13.90 15.54 -20.67
CA HIS A 53 -15.25 15.05 -20.51
C HIS A 53 -15.31 14.13 -19.29
N ILE A 54 -16.02 14.56 -18.26
CA ILE A 54 -16.21 13.78 -17.03
C ILE A 54 -17.49 12.95 -17.19
N PRO A 55 -17.46 11.62 -16.97
CA PRO A 55 -18.66 10.80 -17.09
C PRO A 55 -19.60 10.97 -15.88
N GLU A 56 -20.87 10.60 -16.05
CA GLU A 56 -21.89 10.76 -15.00
C GLU A 56 -21.61 9.92 -13.74
N ASP A 57 -20.98 8.77 -13.91
CA ASP A 57 -20.62 7.80 -12.87
C ASP A 57 -19.23 8.06 -12.25
N TYR A 58 -18.59 9.20 -12.55
CA TYR A 58 -17.32 9.62 -11.94
C TYR A 58 -17.40 9.56 -10.40
N PRO A 59 -16.48 8.86 -9.72
CA PRO A 59 -15.13 8.48 -10.17
C PRO A 59 -14.97 7.04 -10.68
N LEU A 60 -16.07 6.30 -10.88
CA LEU A 60 -15.99 4.90 -11.32
C LEU A 60 -15.39 4.80 -12.72
N THR A 61 -15.84 5.65 -13.62
CA THR A 61 -15.23 5.84 -14.94
C THR A 61 -14.40 7.13 -14.92
N GLY A 62 -13.20 7.06 -15.49
CA GLY A 62 -12.28 8.19 -15.56
C GLY A 62 -12.68 9.26 -16.56
N PRO A 63 -12.08 10.46 -16.45
CA PRO A 63 -12.27 11.52 -17.42
C PRO A 63 -11.65 11.13 -18.78
N ALA A 64 -12.29 11.55 -19.87
CA ALA A 64 -11.75 11.42 -21.24
C ALA A 64 -11.30 12.79 -21.75
N GLY A 65 -10.09 12.89 -22.31
CA GLY A 65 -9.54 14.14 -22.81
C GLY A 65 -9.45 14.20 -24.33
N ASN A 66 -9.80 15.36 -24.90
CA ASN A 66 -9.57 15.68 -26.30
C ASN A 66 -8.74 16.96 -26.41
N ILE A 67 -7.90 17.06 -27.45
CA ILE A 67 -7.31 18.34 -27.82
C ILE A 67 -8.42 19.29 -28.26
N ALA A 68 -8.33 20.55 -27.88
CA ALA A 68 -9.34 21.53 -28.25
C ALA A 68 -9.45 21.69 -29.79
N PRO A 69 -10.68 21.75 -30.33
CA PRO A 69 -10.89 21.88 -31.77
C PRO A 69 -10.17 23.10 -32.36
N GLY A 70 -9.42 22.89 -33.44
CA GLY A 70 -8.61 23.93 -34.09
C GLY A 70 -7.14 23.94 -33.66
N LEU A 71 -6.78 23.15 -32.64
CA LEU A 71 -5.39 22.85 -32.30
C LEU A 71 -5.06 21.44 -32.83
N GLU A 72 -4.38 21.34 -33.97
CA GLU A 72 -4.04 20.06 -34.64
C GLU A 72 -2.85 19.32 -33.97
N PHE A 73 -2.91 19.16 -32.65
CA PHE A 73 -1.97 18.31 -31.93
C PHE A 73 -2.43 16.84 -32.07
N ASP A 74 -2.03 16.19 -33.17
CA ASP A 74 -2.47 14.84 -33.52
C ASP A 74 -1.34 13.79 -33.44
N SER A 75 -1.56 12.62 -34.06
CA SER A 75 -0.63 11.50 -34.04
C SER A 75 0.76 11.80 -34.64
N ARG A 76 0.93 12.94 -35.33
CA ARG A 76 2.23 13.43 -35.81
C ARG A 76 3.11 13.94 -34.66
N TYR A 77 2.50 14.30 -33.53
CA TYR A 77 3.16 14.86 -32.35
C TYR A 77 3.08 13.95 -31.12
N HIS A 78 2.21 12.94 -31.11
CA HIS A 78 2.21 11.91 -30.05
C HIS A 78 1.58 10.58 -30.52
N ALA A 79 2.15 9.42 -30.22
CA ALA A 79 1.74 8.14 -30.81
C ALA A 79 0.39 7.61 -30.30
N HIS A 80 0.05 7.81 -29.01
CA HIS A 80 -1.15 7.26 -28.38
C HIS A 80 -1.69 8.17 -27.28
N ILE A 81 -2.87 8.76 -27.44
CA ILE A 81 -3.52 9.53 -26.37
C ILE A 81 -4.41 8.58 -25.54
N HIS A 82 -3.82 7.63 -24.82
CA HIS A 82 -4.54 6.77 -23.87
C HIS A 82 -3.69 6.50 -22.64
N GLU A 83 -4.18 6.95 -21.48
CA GLU A 83 -3.59 6.67 -20.17
C GLU A 83 -4.40 5.62 -19.42
N ASP A 84 -3.70 4.77 -18.66
CA ASP A 84 -4.33 3.85 -17.72
C ASP A 84 -4.93 4.65 -16.54
N TYR A 85 -6.25 4.79 -16.52
CA TYR A 85 -6.97 5.41 -15.41
C TYR A 85 -7.29 4.40 -14.31
N SER A 86 -7.07 4.81 -13.05
CA SER A 86 -7.61 4.11 -11.88
C SER A 86 -8.73 4.93 -11.24
N PRO A 87 -9.89 4.33 -10.92
CA PRO A 87 -10.98 5.00 -10.21
C PRO A 87 -10.59 5.62 -8.86
N GLY A 88 -9.47 5.17 -8.28
CA GLY A 88 -8.88 5.76 -7.09
C GLY A 88 -8.29 7.16 -7.31
N TYR A 89 -7.95 7.54 -8.54
CA TYR A 89 -7.29 8.81 -8.85
C TYR A 89 -8.20 10.01 -8.58
N THR A 90 -7.59 11.09 -8.08
CA THR A 90 -8.21 12.42 -8.06
C THR A 90 -8.09 13.05 -9.44
N LEU A 91 -8.85 14.11 -9.72
CA LEU A 91 -8.69 14.84 -10.98
C LEU A 91 -7.27 15.43 -11.09
N SER A 92 -6.68 15.86 -9.97
CA SER A 92 -5.29 16.34 -9.92
C SER A 92 -4.29 15.29 -10.38
N THR A 93 -4.46 14.03 -9.97
CA THR A 93 -3.57 12.92 -10.37
C THR A 93 -3.67 12.66 -11.87
N ALA A 94 -4.89 12.56 -12.39
CA ALA A 94 -5.12 12.34 -13.82
C ALA A 94 -4.52 13.47 -14.65
N LEU A 95 -4.67 14.72 -14.21
CA LEU A 95 -4.07 15.88 -14.88
C LEU A 95 -2.54 15.88 -14.82
N LEU A 96 -1.93 15.45 -13.71
CA LEU A 96 -0.47 15.36 -13.57
C LEU A 96 0.13 14.28 -14.49
N GLN A 97 -0.58 13.15 -14.67
CA GLN A 97 -0.20 12.13 -15.65
C GLN A 97 -0.17 12.74 -17.06
N ILE A 98 -1.23 13.46 -17.44
CA ILE A 98 -1.32 14.16 -18.73
C ILE A 98 -0.14 15.13 -18.94
N VAL A 99 0.25 15.91 -17.92
CA VAL A 99 1.42 16.81 -18.03
C VAL A 99 2.71 16.02 -18.27
N THR A 100 2.89 14.92 -17.55
CA THR A 100 4.09 14.07 -17.66
C THR A 100 4.15 13.39 -19.03
N PHE A 101 3.01 12.91 -19.52
CA PHE A 101 2.84 12.26 -20.80
C PHE A 101 3.14 13.18 -22.00
N PHE A 102 2.75 14.47 -21.94
CA PHE A 102 3.13 15.42 -22.99
C PHE A 102 4.61 15.85 -22.94
N ALA A 103 5.26 15.72 -21.79
CA ALA A 103 6.69 16.03 -21.65
C ALA A 103 7.59 14.92 -22.22
N ASP A 104 7.14 13.67 -22.22
CA ASP A 104 7.88 12.52 -22.75
C ASP A 104 7.14 11.90 -23.97
N PRO A 105 7.51 12.29 -25.21
CA PRO A 105 6.85 11.73 -26.39
C PRO A 105 7.22 10.26 -26.61
N ASP A 106 6.22 9.38 -26.69
CA ASP A 106 6.33 7.92 -26.82
C ASP A 106 6.86 7.40 -28.18
N PHE A 107 7.66 8.18 -28.91
CA PHE A 107 8.19 7.78 -30.21
C PHE A 107 9.54 7.05 -30.11
N SER A 108 9.79 6.13 -31.04
CA SER A 108 11.13 5.61 -31.32
C SER A 108 12.05 6.64 -32.03
N PHE A 109 11.51 7.80 -32.41
CA PHE A 109 12.19 8.88 -33.14
C PHE A 109 11.73 10.26 -32.66
N ASN A 110 12.68 11.17 -32.40
CA ASN A 110 12.36 12.53 -31.95
C ASN A 110 11.71 13.37 -33.08
N PRO A 111 10.69 14.20 -32.78
CA PRO A 111 10.09 15.12 -33.74
C PRO A 111 11.13 16.12 -34.30
N SER A 112 11.01 16.46 -35.58
CA SER A 112 11.93 17.42 -36.23
C SER A 112 11.74 18.84 -35.68
N SER A 113 12.81 19.65 -35.67
CA SER A 113 12.76 21.05 -35.23
C SER A 113 11.73 21.89 -36.01
N GLU A 114 11.54 21.57 -37.29
CA GLU A 114 10.53 22.22 -38.15
C GLU A 114 9.10 21.88 -37.69
N SER A 115 8.84 20.62 -37.33
CA SER A 115 7.54 20.20 -36.81
C SER A 115 7.20 20.88 -35.49
N ILE A 116 8.18 21.00 -34.60
CA ILE A 116 8.04 21.71 -33.31
C ILE A 116 7.78 23.21 -33.55
N ALA A 117 8.49 23.84 -34.49
CA ALA A 117 8.28 25.25 -34.83
C ALA A 117 6.87 25.50 -35.41
N ASN A 118 6.39 24.59 -36.28
CA ASN A 118 5.03 24.66 -36.82
C ASN A 118 3.99 24.52 -35.71
N LEU A 119 4.20 23.61 -34.75
CA LEU A 119 3.32 23.46 -33.60
C LEU A 119 3.30 24.73 -32.72
N ARG A 120 4.45 25.35 -32.46
CA ARG A 120 4.52 26.63 -31.74
C ARG A 120 3.69 27.72 -32.41
N HIS A 121 3.87 27.90 -33.71
CA HIS A 121 3.12 28.89 -34.49
C HIS A 121 1.62 28.64 -34.49
N MET A 122 1.21 27.36 -34.47
CA MET A 122 -0.18 26.96 -34.38
C MET A 122 -0.78 27.33 -33.01
N VAL A 123 -0.09 26.98 -31.93
CA VAL A 123 -0.49 27.30 -30.55
C VAL A 123 -0.57 28.81 -30.33
N GLU A 124 0.42 29.57 -30.81
CA GLU A 124 0.45 31.04 -30.69
C GLU A 124 -0.75 31.73 -31.34
N LYS A 125 -1.31 31.13 -32.39
CA LYS A 125 -2.47 31.64 -33.13
C LYS A 125 -3.80 31.07 -32.64
N PHE A 126 -3.77 30.07 -31.77
CA PHE A 126 -4.96 29.40 -31.31
C PHE A 126 -5.73 30.28 -30.31
N THR A 127 -7.04 30.37 -30.52
CA THR A 127 -7.97 30.95 -29.56
C THR A 127 -9.19 30.06 -29.42
N CYS A 128 -9.48 29.62 -28.20
CA CYS A 128 -10.63 28.77 -27.92
C CYS A 128 -11.93 29.59 -27.96
N ALA A 129 -12.90 29.14 -28.77
CA ALA A 129 -14.18 29.82 -28.91
C ALA A 129 -15.04 29.79 -27.64
N THR A 130 -14.88 28.77 -26.79
CA THR A 130 -15.74 28.56 -25.61
C THR A 130 -15.24 29.34 -24.39
N CYS A 131 -13.97 29.18 -24.03
CA CYS A 131 -13.41 29.79 -22.81
C CYS A 131 -12.53 31.02 -23.09
N GLY A 132 -12.27 31.36 -24.35
CA GLY A 132 -11.40 32.50 -24.69
C GLY A 132 -9.92 32.27 -24.40
N HIS A 133 -9.50 31.03 -24.10
CA HIS A 133 -8.09 30.66 -24.01
C HIS A 133 -7.33 31.14 -25.24
N SER A 134 -6.16 31.75 -25.03
CA SER A 134 -5.18 31.99 -26.09
C SER A 134 -3.78 31.88 -25.51
N TYR A 135 -2.78 31.75 -26.37
CA TYR A 135 -1.37 31.66 -25.92
C TYR A 135 -0.95 32.87 -25.06
N GLY A 136 -1.32 34.09 -25.46
CA GLY A 136 -0.96 35.31 -24.74
C GLY A 136 -1.86 35.67 -23.55
N ASN A 137 -3.01 35.00 -23.41
CA ASN A 137 -3.94 35.18 -22.31
C ASN A 137 -4.56 33.81 -21.96
N PRO A 138 -3.83 32.94 -21.23
CA PRO A 138 -4.32 31.62 -20.90
C PRO A 138 -5.55 31.75 -20.00
N ASN A 139 -6.69 31.22 -20.47
CA ASN A 139 -7.91 31.09 -19.68
C ASN A 139 -8.39 29.65 -19.75
N PRO A 140 -8.35 28.85 -18.66
CA PRO A 140 -7.91 29.20 -17.30
C PRO A 140 -6.44 29.63 -17.22
N ALA A 141 -6.14 30.52 -16.28
CA ALA A 141 -4.76 30.90 -15.98
C ALA A 141 -3.95 29.66 -15.57
N ILE A 142 -2.67 29.64 -15.94
CA ILE A 142 -1.75 28.56 -15.59
C ILE A 142 -0.99 28.96 -14.34
N VAL A 143 -0.82 28.01 -13.43
CA VAL A 143 0.07 28.23 -12.29
C VAL A 143 1.50 27.88 -12.71
N ASP A 144 2.28 28.88 -13.11
CA ASP A 144 3.74 28.76 -13.24
C ASP A 144 4.38 29.14 -11.88
N TYR A 145 5.14 28.22 -11.29
CA TYR A 145 5.92 28.51 -10.07
C TYR A 145 6.90 29.67 -10.25
N ASN A 146 7.26 30.02 -11.48
CA ASN A 146 8.13 31.16 -11.77
C ASN A 146 7.38 32.50 -11.77
N GLU A 147 6.04 32.53 -11.86
CA GLU A 147 5.22 33.75 -11.90
C GLU A 147 4.66 34.21 -10.54
N ILE A 148 4.80 33.42 -9.45
CA ILE A 148 4.59 33.91 -8.06
C ILE A 148 5.46 35.16 -7.77
N LYS A 149 6.49 35.39 -8.61
CA LYS A 149 7.32 36.59 -8.66
C LYS A 149 6.58 37.89 -8.98
N SER A 150 5.46 37.86 -9.72
CA SER A 150 4.96 39.06 -10.39
C SER A 150 4.14 40.01 -9.51
N ASP A 151 3.49 39.54 -8.45
CA ASP A 151 2.74 40.41 -7.52
C ASP A 151 3.60 41.07 -6.42
N LYS A 152 4.90 40.73 -6.38
CA LYS A 152 5.89 41.42 -5.54
C LYS A 152 7.22 41.58 -6.26
N GLN A 153 7.25 42.26 -7.40
CA GLN A 153 8.40 43.08 -7.83
C GLN A 153 8.19 43.59 -9.26
N GLN A 154 7.59 44.77 -9.38
CA GLN A 154 8.07 45.69 -10.41
C GLN A 154 9.40 46.27 -9.91
N THR A 155 10.51 45.64 -10.27
CA THR A 155 11.71 46.29 -10.85
C THR A 155 12.86 45.30 -11.00
N LYS A 156 13.32 45.17 -12.25
CA LYS A 156 14.66 44.80 -12.71
C LYS A 156 15.14 43.35 -12.48
N GLU A 157 15.63 42.80 -13.60
CA GLU A 157 16.43 41.60 -13.70
C GLU A 157 17.49 41.54 -12.61
N GLU A 158 17.31 40.65 -11.63
CA GLU A 158 18.33 40.34 -10.63
C GLU A 158 18.59 38.84 -10.60
N ILE A 159 19.90 38.54 -10.53
CA ILE A 159 20.50 37.24 -10.27
C ILE A 159 19.80 36.66 -9.04
N ILE A 160 19.05 35.56 -9.22
CA ILE A 160 18.44 34.85 -8.11
C ILE A 160 19.58 34.43 -7.17
N SER A 161 19.50 34.85 -5.92
CA SER A 161 20.51 34.47 -4.92
C SER A 161 20.38 32.97 -4.63
N LYS A 162 21.51 32.29 -4.33
CA LYS A 162 21.49 30.85 -3.99
C LYS A 162 20.53 30.53 -2.83
N GLU A 163 20.35 31.46 -1.90
CA GLU A 163 19.43 31.32 -0.77
C GLU A 163 17.96 31.31 -1.22
N GLU A 164 17.60 32.13 -2.21
CA GLU A 164 16.26 32.12 -2.81
C GLU A 164 16.02 30.83 -3.61
N GLU A 165 17.00 30.33 -4.36
CA GLU A 165 16.87 29.05 -5.06
C GLU A 165 16.65 27.87 -4.08
N GLU A 166 17.37 27.84 -2.96
CA GLU A 166 17.20 26.81 -1.93
C GLU A 166 15.84 26.90 -1.23
N LEU A 167 15.36 28.11 -0.92
CA LEU A 167 14.03 28.32 -0.34
C LEU A 167 12.93 27.85 -1.31
N MET A 168 13.04 28.19 -2.59
CA MET A 168 12.10 27.78 -3.62
C MET A 168 12.07 26.27 -3.81
N LYS A 169 13.24 25.62 -3.75
CA LYS A 169 13.33 24.16 -3.80
C LYS A 169 12.62 23.52 -2.61
N SER A 170 12.85 24.04 -1.41
CA SER A 170 12.21 23.58 -0.16
C SER A 170 10.68 23.72 -0.20
N GLU A 171 10.18 24.84 -0.71
CA GLU A 171 8.73 25.08 -0.83
C GLU A 171 8.09 24.14 -1.86
N ARG A 172 8.73 23.92 -3.01
CA ARG A 172 8.27 22.95 -4.02
C ARG A 172 8.21 21.54 -3.45
N GLU A 173 9.25 21.10 -2.74
CA GLU A 173 9.29 19.79 -2.09
C GLU A 173 8.17 19.64 -1.05
N ARG A 174 7.89 20.70 -0.29
CA ARG A 174 6.79 20.73 0.68
C ARG A 174 5.41 20.62 0.02
N LEU A 175 5.16 21.38 -1.04
CA LEU A 175 3.88 21.34 -1.77
C LEU A 175 3.65 20.00 -2.46
N GLN A 176 4.71 19.43 -3.05
CA GLN A 176 4.67 18.11 -3.64
C GLN A 176 4.33 17.04 -2.58
N PHE A 177 5.02 17.07 -1.44
CA PHE A 177 4.73 16.15 -0.33
C PHE A 177 3.28 16.29 0.16
N GLN A 178 2.78 17.51 0.29
CA GLN A 178 1.40 17.76 0.69
C GLN A 178 0.39 17.19 -0.32
N ARG A 179 0.66 17.31 -1.63
CA ARG A 179 -0.19 16.75 -2.69
C ARG A 179 -0.23 15.23 -2.61
N GLU A 180 0.93 14.60 -2.55
CA GLU A 180 1.04 13.13 -2.43
C GLU A 180 0.29 12.63 -1.20
N LEU A 181 0.35 13.39 -0.09
CA LEU A 181 -0.35 13.04 1.13
C LEU A 181 -1.89 13.16 1.00
N VAL A 182 -2.40 14.25 0.41
CA VAL A 182 -3.84 14.44 0.16
C VAL A 182 -4.35 13.29 -0.69
N GLU A 183 -3.68 12.99 -1.80
CA GLU A 183 -4.04 11.93 -2.72
C GLU A 183 -4.10 10.56 -2.01
N LYS A 184 -3.05 10.23 -1.27
CA LYS A 184 -2.96 8.99 -0.50
C LYS A 184 -3.97 8.88 0.63
N LEU A 185 -4.49 10.00 1.15
CA LEU A 185 -5.43 10.04 2.26
C LEU A 185 -6.81 10.55 1.82
N THR A 186 -7.20 10.17 0.61
CA THR A 186 -8.51 10.44 0.01
C THR A 186 -9.35 9.16 -0.08
N CYS A 187 -10.64 9.28 0.18
CA CYS A 187 -11.60 8.21 -0.04
C CYS A 187 -11.80 7.99 -1.54
N GLY A 188 -11.56 6.77 -2.03
CA GLY A 188 -11.77 6.42 -3.44
C GLY A 188 -13.20 6.62 -3.94
N VAL A 189 -14.20 6.56 -3.05
CA VAL A 189 -15.63 6.69 -3.37
C VAL A 189 -16.11 8.15 -3.31
N THR A 190 -15.99 8.79 -2.13
CA THR A 190 -16.55 10.12 -1.88
C THR A 190 -15.60 11.25 -2.24
N LYS A 191 -14.33 10.94 -2.54
CA LYS A 191 -13.24 11.90 -2.76
C LYS A 191 -12.99 12.85 -1.59
N GLN A 192 -13.51 12.56 -0.40
CA GLN A 192 -13.18 13.29 0.83
C GLN A 192 -11.78 12.90 1.32
N ASN A 193 -11.07 13.83 1.96
CA ASN A 193 -9.74 13.58 2.49
C ASN A 193 -9.63 13.94 3.98
N VAL A 194 -8.75 13.27 4.72
CA VAL A 194 -8.61 13.46 6.20
C VAL A 194 -7.95 14.77 6.61
N ILE A 195 -7.37 15.51 5.66
CA ILE A 195 -6.72 16.79 5.94
C ILE A 195 -7.78 17.89 6.06
N GLU A 196 -8.77 17.85 5.19
CA GLU A 196 -9.81 18.88 5.11
C GLU A 196 -11.15 18.45 5.70
N ASP A 197 -11.49 17.17 5.60
CA ASP A 197 -12.76 16.63 6.05
C ASP A 197 -12.58 15.86 7.38
N LYS A 198 -13.62 15.90 8.22
CA LYS A 198 -13.72 15.05 9.42
C LYS A 198 -14.27 13.68 9.04
N ILE A 199 -13.42 12.86 8.41
CA ILE A 199 -13.78 11.50 7.98
C ILE A 199 -12.93 10.45 8.70
N CYS A 200 -13.49 9.25 8.86
CA CYS A 200 -12.73 8.07 9.25
C CYS A 200 -12.42 7.25 7.99
N LEU A 201 -11.15 6.92 7.76
CA LEU A 201 -10.65 6.22 6.57
C LEU A 201 -10.11 4.85 6.98
N GLY A 202 -10.31 3.88 6.10
CA GLY A 202 -9.98 2.48 6.36
C GLY A 202 -9.90 1.67 5.08
N TYR A 203 -9.34 0.48 5.21
CA TYR A 203 -9.33 -0.50 4.12
C TYR A 203 -10.60 -1.34 4.13
N PRO A 204 -11.26 -1.53 2.97
CA PRO A 204 -12.18 -2.63 2.77
C PRO A 204 -11.44 -3.96 2.85
N LEU A 205 -12.05 -4.93 3.52
CA LEU A 205 -11.49 -6.26 3.73
C LEU A 205 -12.49 -7.32 3.28
N LEU A 206 -12.02 -8.31 2.53
CA LEU A 206 -12.75 -9.55 2.33
C LEU A 206 -12.26 -10.56 3.37
N ILE A 207 -13.09 -10.81 4.37
CA ILE A 207 -12.82 -11.75 5.45
C ILE A 207 -13.56 -13.05 5.16
N THR A 208 -12.81 -14.15 5.15
CA THR A 208 -13.36 -15.50 5.19
C THR A 208 -12.76 -16.27 6.36
N ARG A 209 -13.39 -17.39 6.74
CA ARG A 209 -12.85 -18.30 7.75
C ARG A 209 -12.67 -19.69 7.18
N ASP A 210 -11.59 -20.35 7.56
CA ASP A 210 -11.39 -21.74 7.22
C ASP A 210 -12.24 -22.68 8.11
N ASN A 211 -12.18 -23.98 7.82
CA ASN A 211 -12.90 -25.01 8.58
C ASN A 211 -12.50 -25.12 10.07
N ARG A 212 -11.46 -24.42 10.51
CA ARG A 212 -11.00 -24.33 11.90
C ARG A 212 -11.33 -22.96 12.52
N GLY A 213 -12.10 -22.12 11.82
CA GLY A 213 -12.48 -20.79 12.25
C GLY A 213 -11.35 -19.74 12.17
N ARG A 214 -10.23 -20.07 11.51
CA ARG A 214 -9.10 -19.14 11.37
C ARG A 214 -9.39 -18.10 10.30
N LEU A 215 -9.01 -16.86 10.57
CA LEU A 215 -9.21 -15.73 9.67
C LEU A 215 -8.35 -15.87 8.40
N TRP A 216 -8.98 -15.59 7.26
CA TRP A 216 -8.35 -15.49 5.95
C TRP A 216 -8.75 -14.15 5.32
N PRO A 217 -8.07 -13.05 5.70
CA PRO A 217 -8.34 -11.73 5.18
C PRO A 217 -7.67 -11.47 3.84
N GLU A 218 -8.38 -10.77 2.97
CA GLU A 218 -7.88 -10.16 1.76
C GLU A 218 -8.13 -8.65 1.83
N ILE A 219 -7.10 -7.85 1.60
CA ILE A 219 -7.20 -6.38 1.65
C ILE A 219 -7.50 -5.88 0.25
N VAL A 220 -8.50 -5.02 0.13
CA VAL A 220 -8.67 -4.19 -1.05
C VAL A 220 -7.78 -2.96 -0.89
N LEU A 221 -6.80 -2.79 -1.78
CA LEU A 221 -5.77 -1.74 -1.69
C LEU A 221 -6.31 -0.36 -2.14
N GLU A 222 -7.48 0.01 -1.63
CA GLU A 222 -8.09 1.33 -1.78
C GLU A 222 -8.58 1.81 -0.41
N LEU A 223 -8.47 3.11 -0.11
CA LEU A 223 -9.05 3.67 1.10
C LEU A 223 -10.49 4.12 0.84
N ILE A 224 -11.40 3.73 1.71
CA ILE A 224 -12.78 4.25 1.72
C ILE A 224 -13.12 4.84 3.07
N SER A 225 -14.05 5.81 3.09
CA SER A 225 -14.56 6.41 4.31
C SER A 225 -15.58 5.51 4.99
N TYR A 226 -15.75 5.69 6.30
CA TYR A 226 -16.79 5.01 7.06
C TYR A 226 -18.19 5.26 6.47
N ASP A 227 -18.46 6.50 6.07
CA ASP A 227 -19.75 6.89 5.48
C ASP A 227 -20.01 6.15 4.16
N ALA A 228 -18.99 6.01 3.32
CA ALA A 228 -19.08 5.23 2.09
C ALA A 228 -19.38 3.75 2.39
N TYR A 229 -18.68 3.17 3.37
CA TYR A 229 -18.91 1.80 3.80
C TYR A 229 -20.34 1.58 4.35
N VAL A 230 -20.82 2.48 5.21
CA VAL A 230 -22.15 2.40 5.79
C VAL A 230 -23.24 2.58 4.73
N ALA A 231 -23.04 3.47 3.75
CA ALA A 231 -23.98 3.65 2.65
C ALA A 231 -24.17 2.35 1.85
N GLU A 232 -23.10 1.58 1.59
CA GLU A 232 -23.20 0.27 0.93
C GLU A 232 -23.94 -0.78 1.78
N ILE A 233 -23.73 -0.77 3.10
CA ILE A 233 -24.50 -1.63 4.00
C ILE A 233 -25.99 -1.27 3.95
N GLN A 234 -26.33 0.02 4.00
CA GLN A 234 -27.72 0.50 3.98
C GLN A 234 -28.47 0.13 2.70
N LYS A 235 -27.78 0.09 1.55
CA LYS A 235 -28.36 -0.39 0.28
C LYS A 235 -28.79 -1.86 0.32
N SER A 236 -28.25 -2.65 1.25
CA SER A 236 -28.47 -4.10 1.32
C SER A 236 -29.71 -4.55 2.10
N GLY A 237 -30.48 -3.61 2.70
CA GLY A 237 -31.73 -3.87 3.42
C GLY A 237 -31.58 -4.39 4.86
N GLU A 238 -32.68 -4.47 5.60
CA GLU A 238 -32.71 -4.81 7.05
C GLU A 238 -32.35 -6.29 7.36
N ASP A 239 -32.59 -7.21 6.42
CA ASP A 239 -32.58 -8.68 6.67
C ASP A 239 -31.20 -9.38 6.66
N LYS A 240 -30.06 -8.65 6.67
CA LYS A 240 -28.75 -9.28 6.41
C LYS A 240 -27.60 -8.98 7.39
N LEU A 241 -27.87 -8.27 8.49
CA LEU A 241 -26.82 -7.86 9.45
C LEU A 241 -26.39 -8.96 10.43
N ASP A 242 -27.01 -10.14 10.39
CA ASP A 242 -26.65 -11.22 11.32
C ASP A 242 -25.31 -11.89 10.95
N PHE A 243 -24.85 -11.83 9.69
CA PHE A 243 -23.57 -12.41 9.24
C PHE A 243 -22.94 -11.64 8.06
N TYR A 244 -22.05 -10.67 8.35
CA TYR A 244 -21.30 -9.93 7.32
C TYR A 244 -20.52 -10.84 6.35
N GLU A 245 -20.07 -12.02 6.77
CA GLU A 245 -19.31 -12.94 5.89
C GLU A 245 -20.09 -13.43 4.66
N ARG A 246 -21.43 -13.39 4.70
CA ARG A 246 -22.30 -13.80 3.57
C ARG A 246 -22.65 -12.65 2.63
N LEU A 247 -22.39 -11.43 3.05
CA LEU A 247 -22.55 -10.23 2.24
C LEU A 247 -21.26 -9.98 1.47
N LYS A 248 -21.41 -9.45 0.26
CA LYS A 248 -20.30 -8.97 -0.55
C LYS A 248 -20.70 -7.64 -1.16
N PHE A 249 -19.89 -6.64 -0.89
CA PHE A 249 -19.93 -5.33 -1.51
C PHE A 249 -18.83 -5.29 -2.58
N ARG A 250 -19.00 -4.39 -3.55
CA ARG A 250 -18.03 -4.19 -4.64
C ARG A 250 -17.28 -2.89 -4.41
N SER A 251 -15.96 -2.96 -4.43
CA SER A 251 -15.07 -1.81 -4.35
C SER A 251 -15.10 -1.01 -5.66
N VAL A 252 -14.52 0.20 -5.65
CA VAL A 252 -14.43 1.03 -6.86
C VAL A 252 -13.52 0.35 -7.90
N THR A 253 -12.47 -0.32 -7.42
CA THR A 253 -11.57 -1.18 -8.22
C THR A 253 -12.20 -2.53 -8.64
N GLY A 254 -13.45 -2.80 -8.27
CA GLY A 254 -14.17 -4.02 -8.65
C GLY A 254 -13.87 -5.25 -7.79
N ALA A 255 -13.07 -5.11 -6.73
CA ALA A 255 -12.80 -6.18 -5.77
C ALA A 255 -13.98 -6.39 -4.80
N ASP A 256 -14.21 -7.63 -4.40
CA ASP A 256 -15.19 -7.94 -3.37
C ASP A 256 -14.64 -7.59 -1.98
N TYR A 257 -15.49 -7.07 -1.09
CA TYR A 257 -15.21 -6.93 0.33
C TYR A 257 -16.47 -7.15 1.16
N ASN A 258 -16.31 -7.43 2.45
CA ASN A 258 -17.45 -7.68 3.36
C ASN A 258 -17.26 -7.10 4.76
N HIS A 259 -16.07 -6.60 5.08
CA HIS A 259 -15.74 -5.86 6.28
C HIS A 259 -14.97 -4.59 5.90
N TRP A 260 -14.79 -3.71 6.87
CA TRP A 260 -13.97 -2.52 6.74
C TRP A 260 -13.22 -2.29 8.05
N LEU A 261 -11.96 -1.86 7.95
CA LEU A 261 -11.11 -1.61 9.11
C LEU A 261 -10.49 -0.21 9.02
N PRO A 262 -10.90 0.72 9.90
CA PRO A 262 -10.28 2.04 9.97
C PRO A 262 -8.84 1.99 10.47
N LEU A 263 -8.07 2.98 10.03
CA LEU A 263 -6.65 3.10 10.32
C LEU A 263 -6.37 4.05 11.48
N TYR A 264 -5.13 4.01 11.98
CA TYR A 264 -4.55 5.10 12.76
C TYR A 264 -3.74 5.97 11.80
N ILE A 265 -4.30 7.08 11.33
CA ILE A 265 -3.61 8.04 10.44
C ILE A 265 -2.89 9.11 11.26
N ASN A 266 -3.54 9.60 12.31
CA ASN A 266 -2.98 10.52 13.29
C ASN A 266 -3.86 10.49 14.55
N VAL A 267 -3.43 11.19 15.60
CA VAL A 267 -4.16 11.24 16.88
C VAL A 267 -5.58 11.76 16.71
N ASN A 268 -5.79 12.81 15.92
CA ASN A 268 -7.12 13.40 15.74
C ASN A 268 -8.08 12.43 15.03
N HIS A 269 -7.61 11.79 13.96
CA HIS A 269 -8.35 10.79 13.21
C HIS A 269 -8.71 9.59 14.10
N PHE A 270 -7.76 9.11 14.90
CA PHE A 270 -8.01 8.01 15.83
C PHE A 270 -9.03 8.38 16.91
N MET A 271 -8.92 9.56 17.53
CA MET A 271 -9.87 10.00 18.56
C MET A 271 -11.29 10.11 18.00
N GLN A 272 -11.45 10.53 16.75
CA GLN A 272 -12.75 10.56 16.06
C GLN A 272 -13.28 9.16 15.73
N GLY A 273 -12.38 8.24 15.34
CA GLY A 273 -12.72 6.89 14.89
C GLY A 273 -12.62 5.79 15.94
N GLN A 274 -12.20 6.07 17.17
CA GLN A 274 -11.73 5.05 18.13
C GLN A 274 -12.77 3.94 18.36
N THR A 275 -14.02 4.32 18.65
CA THR A 275 -15.12 3.38 18.84
C THR A 275 -15.37 2.54 17.58
N ILE A 276 -15.28 3.17 16.41
CA ILE A 276 -15.48 2.50 15.11
C ILE A 276 -14.36 1.49 14.86
N ILE A 277 -13.09 1.84 15.15
CA ILE A 277 -11.93 0.95 15.05
C ILE A 277 -12.10 -0.25 15.98
N GLN A 278 -12.43 0.00 17.24
CA GLN A 278 -12.61 -1.05 18.25
C GLN A 278 -13.74 -2.01 17.86
N ASN A 279 -14.89 -1.49 17.42
CA ASN A 279 -16.01 -2.29 16.95
C ASN A 279 -15.66 -3.08 15.68
N SER A 280 -14.94 -2.47 14.74
CA SER A 280 -14.50 -3.15 13.51
C SER A 280 -13.59 -4.34 13.84
N ILE A 281 -12.64 -4.16 14.76
CA ILE A 281 -11.76 -5.24 15.22
C ILE A 281 -12.55 -6.33 15.93
N SER A 282 -13.51 -5.98 16.79
CA SER A 282 -14.29 -6.98 17.52
C SER A 282 -15.19 -7.80 16.59
N VAL A 283 -15.78 -7.17 15.58
CA VAL A 283 -16.57 -7.83 14.52
C VAL A 283 -15.70 -8.73 13.65
N ILE A 284 -14.52 -8.26 13.20
CA ILE A 284 -13.59 -9.10 12.44
C ILE A 284 -13.14 -10.30 13.28
N HIS A 285 -12.86 -10.10 14.57
CA HIS A 285 -12.40 -11.18 15.44
C HIS A 285 -13.49 -12.23 15.72
N ASN A 286 -14.66 -11.80 16.19
CA ASN A 286 -15.69 -12.69 16.74
C ASN A 286 -16.86 -12.96 15.78
N GLY A 287 -16.97 -12.24 14.67
CA GLY A 287 -18.20 -12.12 13.88
C GLY A 287 -19.22 -11.18 14.53
N THR A 288 -20.41 -11.12 13.93
CA THR A 288 -21.56 -10.38 14.44
C THR A 288 -22.34 -11.17 15.47
N ALA A 289 -22.79 -10.49 16.52
CA ALA A 289 -23.86 -10.98 17.36
C ALA A 289 -24.64 -9.82 17.96
N GLN A 290 -25.95 -10.01 18.07
CA GLN A 290 -26.88 -9.03 18.61
C GLN A 290 -26.56 -8.72 20.09
N GLY A 291 -25.82 -7.63 20.32
CA GLY A 291 -25.74 -6.93 21.62
C GLY A 291 -25.19 -7.71 22.81
N SER A 292 -24.42 -8.79 22.60
CA SER A 292 -23.84 -9.54 23.72
C SER A 292 -22.44 -9.05 24.06
N ALA A 293 -22.24 -8.65 25.33
CA ALA A 293 -20.97 -8.13 25.86
C ALA A 293 -19.76 -9.07 25.66
N ARG A 294 -19.99 -10.36 25.34
CA ARG A 294 -18.91 -11.29 25.01
C ARG A 294 -18.20 -10.95 23.69
N TYR A 295 -18.87 -10.23 22.78
CA TYR A 295 -18.40 -9.80 21.47
C TYR A 295 -17.82 -8.38 21.48
N ASP A 296 -17.88 -7.67 22.61
CA ASP A 296 -17.29 -6.36 22.76
C ASP A 296 -15.77 -6.41 22.54
N PHE A 297 -15.22 -5.28 22.12
CA PHE A 297 -13.78 -5.13 21.92
C PHE A 297 -13.01 -5.47 23.19
N LYS A 298 -12.00 -6.32 23.02
CA LYS A 298 -10.99 -6.58 24.04
C LYS A 298 -9.63 -6.32 23.41
N PRO A 299 -8.67 -5.66 24.10
CA PRO A 299 -7.40 -5.27 23.50
C PRO A 299 -6.68 -6.41 22.76
N TYR A 300 -6.69 -7.63 23.30
CA TYR A 300 -6.03 -8.78 22.67
C TYR A 300 -6.58 -9.12 21.26
N MET A 301 -7.82 -8.71 20.94
CA MET A 301 -8.40 -8.89 19.61
C MET A 301 -7.65 -8.07 18.57
N ALA A 302 -7.18 -6.86 18.91
CA ALA A 302 -6.37 -6.04 18.02
C ALA A 302 -5.06 -6.75 17.67
N LEU A 303 -4.38 -7.31 18.68
CA LEU A 303 -3.18 -8.12 18.47
C LEU A 303 -3.46 -9.30 17.53
N SER A 304 -4.55 -10.04 17.74
CA SER A 304 -4.91 -11.18 16.90
C SER A 304 -5.25 -10.79 15.45
N VAL A 305 -6.11 -9.79 15.26
CA VAL A 305 -6.59 -9.37 13.94
C VAL A 305 -5.48 -8.72 13.13
N LEU A 306 -4.75 -7.75 13.72
CA LEU A 306 -3.74 -6.98 12.99
C LEU A 306 -2.52 -7.84 12.64
N THR A 307 -2.05 -8.72 13.54
CA THR A 307 -0.95 -9.64 13.18
C THR A 307 -1.37 -10.63 12.10
N THR A 308 -2.61 -11.10 12.10
CA THR A 308 -3.13 -11.96 11.03
C THR A 308 -3.17 -11.21 9.70
N LEU A 309 -3.72 -10.00 9.67
CA LEU A 309 -3.75 -9.15 8.48
C LEU A 309 -2.34 -8.93 7.93
N MET A 310 -1.40 -8.50 8.77
CA MET A 310 0.00 -8.26 8.40
C MET A 310 0.66 -9.52 7.83
N ASN A 311 0.54 -10.67 8.49
CA ASN A 311 1.14 -11.92 8.04
C ASN A 311 0.53 -12.42 6.71
N LYS A 312 -0.80 -12.35 6.55
CA LYS A 312 -1.46 -12.78 5.31
C LYS A 312 -1.17 -11.84 4.14
N SER A 313 -1.05 -10.55 4.42
CA SER A 313 -0.57 -9.56 3.43
C SER A 313 0.83 -9.89 2.95
N ALA A 314 1.74 -10.17 3.89
CA ALA A 314 3.11 -10.56 3.59
C ALA A 314 3.19 -11.80 2.69
N VAL A 315 2.36 -12.83 2.96
CA VAL A 315 2.28 -14.05 2.14
C VAL A 315 1.82 -13.75 0.70
N ARG A 316 0.74 -12.98 0.54
CA ARG A 316 0.20 -12.64 -0.80
C ARG A 316 1.16 -11.75 -1.60
N LEU A 317 1.78 -10.79 -0.93
CA LEU A 317 2.83 -9.94 -1.50
C LEU A 317 4.00 -10.80 -2.01
N PHE A 318 4.44 -11.79 -1.23
CA PHE A 318 5.50 -12.70 -1.65
C PHE A 318 5.10 -13.52 -2.90
N ASN A 319 3.88 -14.07 -2.92
CA ASN A 319 3.37 -14.86 -4.05
C ASN A 319 3.18 -14.04 -5.33
N GLY A 320 3.27 -12.70 -5.28
CA GLY A 320 3.04 -11.83 -6.44
C GLY A 320 1.55 -11.69 -6.78
N GLU A 321 0.66 -12.03 -5.85
CA GLU A 321 -0.79 -11.90 -5.99
C GLU A 321 -1.27 -10.45 -5.83
N MET A 322 -0.38 -9.55 -5.40
CA MET A 322 -0.65 -8.12 -5.33
C MET A 322 0.11 -7.44 -6.47
N TYR A 323 -0.63 -7.04 -7.51
CA TYR A 323 -0.12 -6.35 -8.70
C TYR A 323 0.61 -5.03 -8.36
N GLU A 324 0.38 -4.50 -7.15
CA GLU A 324 0.93 -3.25 -6.63
C GLU A 324 1.71 -3.47 -5.31
N SER A 325 2.94 -3.96 -5.42
CA SER A 325 3.75 -4.30 -4.22
C SER A 325 3.98 -3.14 -3.26
N LYS A 326 3.96 -1.88 -3.74
CA LYS A 326 4.12 -0.68 -2.90
C LYS A 326 2.91 -0.46 -1.99
N GLN A 327 1.71 -0.39 -2.57
CA GLN A 327 0.45 -0.20 -1.84
C GLN A 327 0.23 -1.32 -0.81
N ALA A 328 0.62 -2.55 -1.14
CA ALA A 328 0.59 -3.68 -0.22
C ALA A 328 1.50 -3.47 1.02
N ILE A 329 2.71 -2.94 0.80
CA ILE A 329 3.65 -2.61 1.88
C ILE A 329 3.11 -1.44 2.71
N GLU A 330 2.50 -0.44 2.06
CA GLU A 330 1.86 0.69 2.75
C GLU A 330 0.71 0.19 3.65
N ALA A 331 -0.15 -0.71 3.14
CA ALA A 331 -1.22 -1.33 3.95
C ALA A 331 -0.67 -2.12 5.14
N TYR A 332 0.42 -2.88 4.96
CA TYR A 332 1.10 -3.55 6.07
C TYR A 332 1.57 -2.55 7.14
N CYS A 333 2.17 -1.43 6.72
CA CYS A 333 2.64 -0.37 7.63
C CYS A 333 1.48 0.33 8.35
N HIS A 334 0.33 0.53 7.70
CA HIS A 334 -0.86 1.05 8.35
C HIS A 334 -1.38 0.14 9.48
N PHE A 335 -1.41 -1.19 9.27
CA PHE A 335 -1.81 -2.12 10.32
C PHE A 335 -0.76 -2.22 11.44
N LEU A 336 0.53 -2.16 11.10
CA LEU A 336 1.60 -2.05 12.08
C LEU A 336 1.43 -0.80 12.93
N HIS A 337 1.21 0.35 12.31
CA HIS A 337 1.06 1.65 12.99
C HIS A 337 -0.13 1.64 13.96
N LEU A 338 -1.27 1.11 13.51
CA LEU A 338 -2.44 0.92 14.36
C LEU A 338 -2.16 -0.04 15.53
N LEU A 339 -1.45 -1.14 15.29
CA LEU A 339 -1.08 -2.10 16.34
C LEU A 339 -0.13 -1.47 17.37
N MET A 340 0.87 -0.70 16.93
CA MET A 340 1.79 0.03 17.81
C MET A 340 1.02 1.05 18.65
N HIS A 341 0.10 1.80 18.05
CA HIS A 341 -0.75 2.72 18.82
C HIS A 341 -1.61 1.98 19.85
N PHE A 342 -2.18 0.82 19.50
CA PHE A 342 -2.91 0.00 20.47
C PHE A 342 -2.04 -0.51 21.62
N ILE A 343 -0.78 -0.86 21.35
CA ILE A 343 0.17 -1.26 22.39
C ILE A 343 0.42 -0.11 23.36
N ASP A 344 0.61 1.12 22.86
CA ASP A 344 0.80 2.32 23.69
C ASP A 344 -0.40 2.58 24.61
N ILE A 345 -1.63 2.54 24.08
CA ILE A 345 -2.83 2.86 24.86
C ILE A 345 -3.35 1.68 25.69
N PHE A 346 -2.90 0.44 25.41
CA PHE A 346 -3.22 -0.76 26.19
C PHE A 346 -1.95 -1.53 26.57
N PRO A 347 -1.21 -1.12 27.63
CA PRO A 347 0.04 -1.77 28.05
C PRO A 347 -0.09 -3.27 28.37
N GLY A 348 -1.31 -3.75 28.64
CA GLY A 348 -1.60 -5.18 28.76
C GLY A 348 -1.24 -6.00 27.49
N LEU A 349 -1.22 -5.37 26.31
CA LEU A 349 -0.80 -5.99 25.06
C LEU A 349 0.70 -6.27 25.02
N GLU A 350 1.52 -5.32 25.46
CA GLU A 350 2.97 -5.50 25.58
C GLU A 350 3.29 -6.66 26.54
N ASN A 351 2.64 -6.69 27.70
CA ASN A 351 2.77 -7.79 28.65
C ASN A 351 2.39 -9.15 28.04
N ARG A 352 1.34 -9.17 27.21
CA ARG A 352 0.89 -10.38 26.52
C ARG A 352 1.90 -10.85 25.47
N ILE A 353 2.46 -9.94 24.68
CA ILE A 353 3.53 -10.22 23.71
C ILE A 353 4.74 -10.80 24.45
N ASN A 354 5.24 -10.10 25.47
CA ASN A 354 6.41 -10.52 26.24
C ASN A 354 6.19 -11.89 26.90
N ARG A 355 5.00 -12.14 27.46
CA ARG A 355 4.65 -13.44 28.03
C ARG A 355 4.59 -14.56 26.97
N SER A 356 4.05 -14.28 25.80
CA SER A 356 4.02 -15.23 24.68
C SER A 356 5.44 -15.67 24.28
N VAL A 357 6.34 -14.69 24.15
CA VAL A 357 7.76 -14.93 23.84
C VAL A 357 8.45 -15.70 24.96
N GLU A 358 8.24 -15.33 26.22
CA GLU A 358 8.81 -16.00 27.39
C GLU A 358 8.34 -17.46 27.51
N MET A 359 7.04 -17.71 27.33
CA MET A 359 6.48 -19.06 27.34
C MET A 359 7.10 -19.94 26.24
N PHE A 360 7.30 -19.37 25.05
CA PHE A 360 7.95 -20.06 23.94
C PHE A 360 9.42 -20.39 24.26
N ILE A 361 10.16 -19.48 24.90
CA ILE A 361 11.56 -19.72 25.28
C ILE A 361 11.66 -20.77 26.39
N THR A 362 10.81 -20.69 27.42
CA THR A 362 10.98 -21.45 28.67
C THR A 362 10.63 -22.92 28.55
N ALA A 363 9.59 -23.30 27.79
CA ALA A 363 9.12 -24.69 27.79
C ALA A 363 8.82 -25.23 26.40
N LEU A 364 9.28 -26.46 26.14
CA LEU A 364 9.07 -27.15 24.86
C LEU A 364 7.57 -27.36 24.56
N HIS A 365 6.74 -27.67 25.56
CA HIS A 365 5.30 -27.88 25.37
C HIS A 365 4.52 -26.59 25.01
N ASN A 366 5.17 -25.42 25.09
CA ASN A 366 4.61 -24.16 24.60
C ASN A 366 5.04 -23.83 23.15
N ARG A 367 5.89 -24.67 22.56
CA ARG A 367 6.34 -24.54 21.16
C ARG A 367 5.53 -25.47 20.28
N ASN A 368 4.24 -25.17 20.10
CA ASN A 368 3.44 -25.93 19.17
C ASN A 368 2.33 -25.10 18.53
N LYS A 369 1.64 -25.68 17.55
CA LYS A 369 0.51 -25.05 16.85
C LYS A 369 -0.70 -24.72 17.73
N LYS A 370 -0.80 -25.23 18.97
CA LYS A 370 -1.87 -24.84 19.90
C LYS A 370 -1.56 -23.50 20.58
N VAL A 371 -0.29 -23.27 20.93
CA VAL A 371 0.16 -22.06 21.64
C VAL A 371 0.65 -20.99 20.68
N VAL A 372 1.39 -21.37 19.63
CA VAL A 372 1.89 -20.50 18.55
C VAL A 372 1.41 -21.07 17.20
N PRO A 373 0.18 -20.77 16.77
CA PRO A 373 -0.41 -21.37 15.58
C PRO A 373 0.35 -21.07 14.29
N ASP A 374 0.79 -19.82 14.13
CA ASP A 374 1.46 -19.30 12.94
C ASP A 374 2.79 -18.63 13.33
N ILE A 375 3.88 -19.00 12.64
CA ILE A 375 5.22 -18.47 12.93
C ILE A 375 5.36 -17.03 12.42
N GLY A 376 4.71 -16.66 11.32
CA GLY A 376 4.79 -15.31 10.77
C GLY A 376 4.12 -14.27 11.69
N GLU A 377 2.93 -14.59 12.21
CA GLU A 377 2.27 -13.78 13.25
C GLU A 377 3.11 -13.63 14.51
N PHE A 378 3.82 -14.70 14.89
CA PHE A 378 4.69 -14.69 16.06
C PHE A 378 5.98 -13.90 15.82
N LEU A 379 6.52 -13.88 14.61
CA LEU A 379 7.67 -13.04 14.23
C LEU A 379 7.35 -11.55 14.39
N ILE A 380 6.13 -11.13 14.02
CA ILE A 380 5.66 -9.75 14.24
C ILE A 380 5.64 -9.43 15.74
N GLN A 381 5.12 -10.34 16.57
CA GLN A 381 5.11 -10.18 18.04
C GLN A 381 6.53 -10.10 18.61
N ILE A 382 7.46 -10.94 18.15
CA ILE A 382 8.87 -10.89 18.57
C ILE A 382 9.48 -9.53 18.22
N ALA A 383 9.20 -9.01 17.03
CA ALA A 383 9.75 -7.73 16.58
C ALA A 383 9.18 -6.54 17.38
N LEU A 384 7.93 -6.62 17.82
CA LEU A 384 7.27 -5.61 18.66
C LEU A 384 7.63 -5.73 20.15
N SER A 385 8.30 -6.80 20.57
CA SER A 385 8.67 -7.00 21.97
C SER A 385 9.78 -6.03 22.39
N THR A 386 9.54 -5.33 23.50
CA THR A 386 10.51 -4.46 24.15
C THR A 386 11.52 -5.23 25.00
N LYS A 387 11.11 -6.38 25.58
CA LYS A 387 11.90 -7.20 26.52
C LYS A 387 12.87 -8.15 25.82
N TYR A 388 12.43 -8.79 24.74
CA TYR A 388 13.20 -9.80 24.01
C TYR A 388 13.53 -9.33 22.60
N LYS A 389 14.72 -9.69 22.12
CA LYS A 389 15.17 -9.49 20.74
C LYS A 389 15.17 -10.81 19.98
N PHE A 390 15.20 -10.73 18.64
CA PHE A 390 15.21 -11.93 17.79
C PHE A 390 16.35 -12.90 18.13
N ASN A 391 17.53 -12.38 18.49
CA ASN A 391 18.68 -13.22 18.87
C ASN A 391 18.44 -14.06 20.13
N ASP A 392 17.59 -13.62 21.06
CA ASP A 392 17.27 -14.35 22.30
C ASP A 392 16.44 -15.60 22.01
N ILE A 393 15.63 -15.56 20.93
CA ILE A 393 14.67 -16.60 20.59
C ILE A 393 15.07 -17.45 19.36
N LYS A 394 15.97 -16.95 18.49
CA LYS A 394 16.26 -17.56 17.18
C LYS A 394 16.50 -19.08 17.22
N ASN A 395 17.25 -19.58 18.20
CA ASN A 395 17.57 -21.01 18.29
C ASN A 395 16.33 -21.86 18.61
N TYR A 396 15.44 -21.34 19.45
CA TYR A 396 14.18 -22.02 19.79
C TYR A 396 13.20 -21.96 18.63
N LEU A 397 13.13 -20.79 17.97
CA LEU A 397 12.28 -20.58 16.81
C LEU A 397 12.65 -21.53 15.67
N TYR A 398 13.93 -21.60 15.31
CA TYR A 398 14.37 -22.44 14.21
C TYR A 398 14.20 -23.93 14.50
N LYS A 399 14.45 -24.39 15.74
CA LYS A 399 14.15 -25.78 16.14
C LYS A 399 12.68 -26.14 15.89
N GLU A 400 11.77 -25.26 16.31
CA GLU A 400 10.34 -25.45 16.10
C GLU A 400 9.93 -25.34 14.63
N TYR A 401 10.52 -24.40 13.90
CA TYR A 401 10.29 -24.20 12.47
C TYR A 401 10.64 -25.45 11.66
N PHE A 402 11.86 -25.99 11.82
CA PHE A 402 12.28 -27.21 11.13
C PHE A 402 11.47 -28.44 11.57
N ALA A 403 11.02 -28.51 12.82
CA ALA A 403 10.13 -29.59 13.28
C ALA A 403 8.76 -29.56 12.57
N ARG A 404 8.19 -28.37 12.33
CA ARG A 404 6.93 -28.21 11.56
C ARG A 404 7.09 -28.60 10.09
N GLN A 405 8.28 -28.43 9.53
CA GLN A 405 8.57 -28.76 8.13
C GLN A 405 8.55 -30.26 7.86
N ILE A 406 8.88 -31.11 8.83
CA ILE A 406 8.88 -32.58 8.65
C ILE A 406 7.54 -33.10 8.12
N PHE A 407 6.42 -32.53 8.55
CA PHE A 407 5.09 -32.86 8.01
C PHE A 407 5.02 -32.62 6.49
N TRP A 408 5.51 -31.47 6.03
CA TRP A 408 5.49 -31.10 4.61
C TRP A 408 6.51 -31.89 3.79
N ILE A 409 7.69 -32.19 4.36
CA ILE A 409 8.68 -33.07 3.74
C ILE A 409 8.02 -34.42 3.46
N ARG A 410 7.45 -35.06 4.48
CA ARG A 410 6.75 -36.35 4.33
C ARG A 410 5.60 -36.30 3.32
N LYS A 411 4.88 -35.17 3.25
CA LYS A 411 3.71 -35.02 2.37
C LYS A 411 4.11 -34.79 0.91
N ASN A 412 5.18 -34.06 0.67
CA ASN A 412 5.52 -33.52 -0.64
C ASN A 412 6.77 -34.16 -1.27
N SER A 413 7.51 -35.01 -0.55
CA SER A 413 8.63 -35.79 -1.11
C SER A 413 8.24 -37.24 -1.38
N THR A 414 9.05 -37.91 -2.19
CA THR A 414 9.00 -39.33 -2.55
C THR A 414 9.90 -40.20 -1.68
N ILE A 415 10.59 -39.60 -0.71
CA ILE A 415 11.55 -40.28 0.17
C ILE A 415 10.80 -41.27 1.09
N PRO A 416 11.09 -42.59 1.00
CA PRO A 416 10.32 -43.61 1.70
C PRO A 416 10.58 -43.64 3.21
N ASN A 417 11.83 -43.43 3.63
CA ASN A 417 12.20 -43.37 5.05
C ASN A 417 13.02 -42.12 5.35
N LEU A 418 12.42 -41.17 6.08
CA LEU A 418 13.08 -39.94 6.49
C LEU A 418 14.20 -40.15 7.53
N LEU A 419 14.30 -41.33 8.15
CA LEU A 419 15.39 -41.66 9.06
C LEU A 419 16.69 -42.02 8.32
N ASP A 420 16.57 -42.55 7.10
CA ASP A 420 17.68 -43.05 6.28
C ASP A 420 18.17 -42.05 5.22
N ILE A 421 17.82 -40.76 5.39
CA ILE A 421 18.21 -39.70 4.46
C ILE A 421 19.74 -39.52 4.40
N THR A 422 20.19 -39.15 3.21
CA THR A 422 21.58 -38.82 2.86
C THR A 422 21.66 -37.44 2.23
N THR A 423 22.87 -36.94 2.00
CA THR A 423 23.10 -35.64 1.36
C THR A 423 22.52 -35.54 -0.06
N LYS A 424 22.28 -36.68 -0.74
CA LYS A 424 21.65 -36.74 -2.07
C LYS A 424 20.17 -36.38 -2.05
N ASP A 425 19.51 -36.53 -0.91
CA ASP A 425 18.07 -36.26 -0.74
C ASP A 425 17.77 -34.78 -0.47
N LEU A 426 18.78 -33.99 -0.07
CA LEU A 426 18.63 -32.59 0.32
C LEU A 426 17.94 -31.70 -0.74
N PRO A 427 18.21 -31.82 -2.05
CA PRO A 427 17.51 -31.03 -3.05
C PRO A 427 16.00 -31.30 -3.05
N GLU A 428 15.59 -32.58 -2.97
CA GLU A 428 14.18 -32.96 -2.94
C GLU A 428 13.50 -32.48 -1.65
N ILE A 429 14.16 -32.67 -0.51
CA ILE A 429 13.68 -32.18 0.79
C ILE A 429 13.48 -30.66 0.72
N PHE A 430 14.44 -29.92 0.17
CA PHE A 430 14.35 -28.47 0.02
C PHE A 430 13.16 -28.07 -0.85
N GLN A 431 12.95 -28.72 -2.00
CA GLN A 431 11.80 -28.45 -2.87
C GLN A 431 10.48 -28.68 -2.15
N ALA A 432 10.37 -29.77 -1.36
CA ALA A 432 9.17 -30.11 -0.59
C ALA A 432 8.72 -28.99 0.38
N VAL A 433 9.66 -28.17 0.85
CA VAL A 433 9.42 -27.09 1.82
C VAL A 433 9.78 -25.68 1.34
N LYS A 434 10.04 -25.52 0.03
CA LYS A 434 10.49 -24.28 -0.60
C LYS A 434 9.63 -23.08 -0.23
N VAL A 435 8.30 -23.22 -0.33
CA VAL A 435 7.34 -22.16 0.01
C VAL A 435 7.51 -21.69 1.45
N SER A 436 7.59 -22.62 2.42
CA SER A 436 7.76 -22.25 3.82
C SER A 436 9.09 -21.55 4.10
N ASN A 437 10.17 -21.96 3.41
CA ASN A 437 11.49 -21.34 3.52
C ASN A 437 11.46 -19.89 3.03
N HIS A 438 10.85 -19.66 1.86
CA HIS A 438 10.71 -18.31 1.34
C HIS A 438 9.85 -17.43 2.25
N LEU A 439 8.73 -17.95 2.76
CA LEU A 439 7.87 -17.21 3.69
C LEU A 439 8.55 -16.90 5.03
N LEU A 440 9.42 -17.79 5.55
CA LEU A 440 10.22 -17.50 6.74
C LEU A 440 11.16 -16.32 6.49
N VAL A 441 11.97 -16.39 5.43
CA VAL A 441 12.93 -15.32 5.11
C VAL A 441 12.20 -14.02 4.83
N PHE A 442 11.10 -14.07 4.08
CA PHE A 442 10.27 -12.90 3.80
C PHE A 442 9.74 -12.24 5.07
N ASN A 443 9.15 -13.01 5.99
CA ASN A 443 8.64 -12.44 7.25
C ASN A 443 9.76 -11.86 8.13
N LEU A 444 10.95 -12.49 8.14
CA LEU A 444 12.12 -11.95 8.84
C LEU A 444 12.56 -10.61 8.23
N GLU A 445 12.63 -10.51 6.91
CA GLU A 445 12.99 -9.27 6.21
C GLU A 445 11.92 -8.18 6.39
N MET A 446 10.63 -8.53 6.41
CA MET A 446 9.55 -7.60 6.73
C MET A 446 9.72 -7.03 8.15
N ALA A 447 9.95 -7.90 9.14
CA ALA A 447 10.16 -7.49 10.52
C ALA A 447 11.42 -6.63 10.68
N GLU A 448 12.55 -7.03 10.10
CA GLU A 448 13.81 -6.27 10.19
C GLU A 448 13.73 -4.92 9.47
N THR A 449 13.01 -4.84 8.36
CA THR A 449 12.91 -3.62 7.56
C THR A 449 11.90 -2.63 8.12
N PHE A 450 10.77 -3.10 8.62
CA PHE A 450 9.63 -2.25 9.01
C PHE A 450 9.36 -2.21 10.51
N ILE A 451 10.07 -2.97 11.34
CA ILE A 451 9.89 -2.97 12.81
C ILE A 451 11.25 -2.77 13.48
N PHE A 452 11.73 -1.52 13.43
CA PHE A 452 13.03 -1.11 13.99
C PHE A 452 12.86 0.00 15.04
N PRO A 453 13.87 0.23 15.92
CA PRO A 453 13.81 1.32 16.90
C PRO A 453 13.63 2.67 16.22
N GLY A 454 12.62 3.46 16.61
CA GLY A 454 12.31 4.75 15.99
C GLY A 454 11.29 4.67 14.83
N VAL A 455 10.83 3.48 14.45
CA VAL A 455 9.89 3.34 13.32
C VAL A 455 8.55 3.99 13.61
N LYS A 456 8.09 3.99 14.86
CA LYS A 456 6.80 4.57 15.22
C LYS A 456 6.77 6.06 14.94
N GLU A 457 7.83 6.77 15.29
CA GLU A 457 7.99 8.20 15.09
C GLU A 457 8.00 8.54 13.59
N HIS A 458 8.62 7.69 12.77
CA HIS A 458 8.55 7.82 11.32
C HIS A 458 7.12 7.64 10.79
N LEU A 459 6.42 6.59 11.25
CA LEU A 459 5.03 6.33 10.85
C LEU A 459 4.09 7.43 11.35
N ASP A 460 4.23 7.91 12.58
CA ASP A 460 3.46 9.02 13.15
C ASP A 460 3.61 10.29 12.29
N ARG A 461 4.83 10.63 11.86
CA ARG A 461 5.11 11.79 11.00
C ARG A 461 4.56 11.63 9.57
N LEU A 462 4.53 10.40 9.07
CA LEU A 462 4.12 10.08 7.69
C LEU A 462 2.72 9.48 7.62
N HIS A 463 1.90 9.65 8.66
CA HIS A 463 0.52 9.19 8.68
C HIS A 463 0.34 7.67 8.42
N GLY A 464 1.30 6.88 8.89
CA GLY A 464 1.36 5.43 8.73
C GLY A 464 2.00 4.94 7.44
N TYR A 465 2.42 5.85 6.56
CA TYR A 465 3.18 5.49 5.37
C TYR A 465 4.67 5.25 5.67
N PRO A 466 5.28 4.20 5.10
CA PRO A 466 6.72 4.00 5.15
C PRO A 466 7.45 5.01 4.24
N PRO A 467 8.68 5.43 4.59
CA PRO A 467 9.52 6.20 3.68
C PRO A 467 9.77 5.45 2.35
N ALA A 468 9.63 6.13 1.21
CA ALA A 468 9.76 5.53 -0.13
C ALA A 468 11.09 4.78 -0.32
N ILE A 469 12.20 5.36 0.17
CA ILE A 469 13.53 4.74 0.11
C ILE A 469 13.62 3.40 0.83
N ILE A 470 12.83 3.19 1.90
CA ILE A 470 12.79 1.91 2.63
C ILE A 470 12.01 0.89 1.80
N VAL A 471 10.90 1.30 1.18
CA VAL A 471 10.09 0.45 0.31
C VAL A 471 10.89 -0.02 -0.91
N GLU A 472 11.60 0.88 -1.59
CA GLU A 472 12.43 0.54 -2.75
C GLU A 472 13.55 -0.44 -2.39
N LYS A 473 14.26 -0.19 -1.28
CA LYS A 473 15.30 -1.11 -0.77
C LYS A 473 14.72 -2.48 -0.45
N PHE A 474 13.52 -2.54 0.14
CA PHE A 474 12.84 -3.80 0.42
C PHE A 474 12.48 -4.55 -0.87
N GLN A 475 11.90 -3.86 -1.86
CA GLN A 475 11.54 -4.46 -3.15
C GLN A 475 12.76 -5.06 -3.88
N GLN A 476 13.94 -4.43 -3.78
CA GLN A 476 15.18 -4.99 -4.32
C GLN A 476 15.56 -6.31 -3.64
N ARG A 477 15.37 -6.43 -2.31
CA ARG A 477 15.62 -7.66 -1.55
C ARG A 477 14.64 -8.79 -1.89
N LEU A 478 13.41 -8.48 -2.31
CA LEU A 478 12.43 -9.50 -2.70
C LEU A 478 12.93 -10.43 -3.81
N LYS A 479 13.68 -9.88 -4.77
CA LYS A 479 14.29 -10.67 -5.85
C LYS A 479 15.28 -11.70 -5.30
N ALA A 480 16.07 -11.33 -4.30
CA ALA A 480 17.01 -12.24 -3.64
C ALA A 480 16.31 -13.35 -2.86
N ILE A 481 15.20 -13.04 -2.17
CA ILE A 481 14.42 -14.05 -1.42
C ILE A 481 13.82 -15.09 -2.38
N LYS A 482 13.26 -14.65 -3.51
CA LYS A 482 12.69 -15.57 -4.53
C LYS A 482 13.74 -16.47 -5.17
N ALA A 483 15.02 -16.06 -5.18
CA ALA A 483 16.14 -16.80 -5.74
C ALA A 483 16.69 -17.91 -4.81
N ILE A 484 16.22 -18.01 -3.56
CA ILE A 484 16.71 -19.05 -2.63
C ILE A 484 16.27 -20.44 -3.14
N ASP A 485 17.24 -21.26 -3.54
CA ASP A 485 17.03 -22.55 -4.22
C ASP A 485 17.61 -23.76 -3.48
N ARG A 486 18.39 -23.53 -2.41
CA ARG A 486 19.11 -24.57 -1.67
C ARG A 486 19.37 -24.17 -0.21
N TYR A 487 19.69 -25.16 0.63
CA TYR A 487 19.91 -24.94 2.07
C TYR A 487 21.07 -24.03 2.42
N SER A 488 22.19 -24.04 1.68
CA SER A 488 23.31 -23.16 1.99
C SER A 488 22.94 -21.68 1.89
N VAL A 489 22.19 -21.30 0.85
CA VAL A 489 21.67 -19.95 0.66
C VAL A 489 20.62 -19.61 1.73
N LEU A 490 19.73 -20.56 2.07
CA LEU A 490 18.77 -20.38 3.16
C LEU A 490 19.48 -20.12 4.50
N MET A 491 20.48 -20.92 4.86
CA MET A 491 21.20 -20.79 6.13
C MET A 491 21.92 -19.45 6.22
N GLN A 492 22.45 -18.93 5.12
CA GLN A 492 23.00 -17.59 5.06
C GLN A 492 21.92 -16.53 5.31
N ALA A 493 20.77 -16.64 4.62
CA ALA A 493 19.66 -15.70 4.75
C ALA A 493 19.11 -15.63 6.20
N ILE A 494 18.99 -16.78 6.86
CA ILE A 494 18.48 -16.86 8.25
C ILE A 494 19.58 -16.74 9.33
N ARG A 495 20.82 -16.44 8.93
CA ARG A 495 22.00 -16.25 9.81
C ARG A 495 22.29 -17.47 10.71
N LEU A 496 22.31 -18.65 10.08
CA LEU A 496 22.69 -19.95 10.68
C LEU A 496 23.88 -20.62 9.99
N ASN A 497 24.52 -19.96 9.03
CA ASN A 497 25.69 -20.48 8.31
C ASN A 497 26.93 -20.67 9.20
N ASP A 498 26.94 -20.12 10.41
CA ASP A 498 27.95 -20.38 11.44
C ASP A 498 27.76 -21.74 12.13
N LYS A 499 26.52 -22.28 12.14
CA LYS A 499 26.15 -23.55 12.79
C LYS A 499 25.96 -24.69 11.80
N ILE A 500 25.47 -24.40 10.62
CA ILE A 500 25.21 -25.37 9.56
C ILE A 500 26.17 -25.03 8.41
N LYS A 501 27.32 -25.70 8.38
CA LYS A 501 28.43 -25.39 7.47
C LYS A 501 28.54 -26.39 6.32
N SER A 502 27.95 -27.57 6.49
CA SER A 502 28.04 -28.69 5.56
C SER A 502 26.67 -29.33 5.28
N PRO A 503 26.54 -30.08 4.17
CA PRO A 503 25.37 -30.93 3.93
C PRO A 503 25.09 -31.92 5.07
N ASP A 504 26.13 -32.46 5.72
CA ASP A 504 25.98 -33.40 6.83
C ASP A 504 25.38 -32.71 8.08
N ASP A 505 25.78 -31.47 8.38
CA ASP A 505 25.16 -30.69 9.46
C ASP A 505 23.65 -30.49 9.22
N MET A 506 23.24 -30.34 7.96
CA MET A 506 21.85 -30.19 7.57
C MET A 506 21.07 -31.51 7.75
N ILE A 507 21.66 -32.65 7.38
CA ILE A 507 21.07 -33.97 7.63
C ILE A 507 20.86 -34.19 9.12
N ASP A 508 21.85 -33.87 9.95
CA ASP A 508 21.74 -33.97 11.40
C ASP A 508 20.66 -33.04 11.98
N LEU A 509 20.52 -31.83 11.42
CA LEU A 509 19.43 -30.92 11.78
C LEU A 509 18.07 -31.52 11.44
N ILE A 510 17.89 -32.12 10.26
CA ILE A 510 16.65 -32.75 9.84
C ILE A 510 16.32 -33.94 10.77
N ARG A 511 17.29 -34.81 11.05
CA ARG A 511 17.12 -35.95 11.98
C ARG A 511 16.68 -35.50 13.37
N ARG A 512 17.32 -34.46 13.94
CA ARG A 512 16.89 -33.87 15.22
C ARG A 512 15.48 -33.28 15.12
N SER A 513 15.14 -32.67 13.99
CA SER A 513 13.83 -32.07 13.76
C SER A 513 12.72 -33.12 13.66
N ILE A 514 13.01 -34.33 13.15
CA ILE A 514 12.08 -35.47 13.17
C ILE A 514 11.71 -35.82 14.62
N HIS A 515 12.69 -35.90 15.53
CA HIS A 515 12.41 -36.19 16.93
C HIS A 515 11.49 -35.14 17.58
N VAL A 516 11.79 -33.85 17.38
CA VAL A 516 10.94 -32.76 17.89
C VAL A 516 9.54 -32.78 17.23
N SER A 517 9.47 -33.11 15.94
CA SER A 517 8.21 -33.22 15.20
C SER A 517 7.29 -34.29 15.78
N ASN A 518 7.84 -35.45 16.15
CA ASN A 518 7.11 -36.52 16.82
C ASN A 518 6.68 -36.10 18.24
N GLN A 519 7.59 -35.50 19.03
CA GLN A 519 7.27 -35.02 20.38
C GLN A 519 6.13 -33.98 20.39
N GLN A 520 6.05 -33.13 19.38
CA GLN A 520 4.98 -32.12 19.24
C GLN A 520 3.73 -32.66 18.54
N GLY A 521 3.73 -33.93 18.10
CA GLY A 521 2.59 -34.57 17.43
C GLY A 521 2.31 -34.04 16.02
N TYR A 522 3.32 -33.50 15.32
CA TYR A 522 3.19 -33.09 13.93
C TYR A 522 3.25 -34.26 12.95
N THR A 523 4.01 -35.29 13.31
CA THR A 523 4.20 -36.51 12.54
C THR A 523 4.32 -37.71 13.47
N ASN A 524 4.10 -38.91 12.93
CA ASN A 524 4.40 -40.20 13.56
C ASN A 524 5.36 -40.93 12.60
N ILE A 525 6.66 -40.72 12.79
CA ILE A 525 7.76 -41.30 11.98
C ILE A 525 8.62 -42.23 12.83
N LEU A 526 8.72 -41.97 14.14
CA LEU A 526 9.48 -42.78 15.10
C LEU A 526 8.66 -43.93 15.66
#